data_AF-A0A416JS85-F1
#
_entry.id   AF-A0A416JS85-F1
#
_cell.length_a   1.000
_cell.length_b   1.000
_cell.length_c   1.000
_cell.angle_alpha   90.00
_cell.angle_beta   90.00
_cell.angle_gamma   90.00
#
_symmetry.space_group_name_H-M   'P 1'
#
loop_
_entity.id
_entity.type
_entity.pdbx_description
1 polymer ?
#
loop_
_entity_poly.entity_id
_entity_poly.type
_entity_poly.pdbx_seq_one_letter_code
_entity_poly.pdbx_strand_id
1 'polypeptide(L)'
;MSLKYTCPSCGTPLGYEGLCWKCKCEQERQAALAWTPEQITQKQKNLIQNIQKLADMEDPEFTDFWQLLGYHDAITPEIQQVALAAEVFWPCELYYHAPEDVRDALVAALLKAEYSRNAADLMSCLAMQGDDKAMETLLELERNPRPWRKGLYVDSSSYAQIGGWTFDKEGQRIQLNFDTCYPMVKGTTGEKSPIRIGRAREDTCPHCGGHMVDILVLDGRDERLKFLGLDGILTATCCPNCVGFLKGPAFNRFTLDGGVEVFPSELFDGAEKTKCYVRPEDYKALTENPFVLGKTPVPLFYGAACQDVNTIGGFANWVQDAEYTTCPHCGKPMKYLAQIQWDTVFDCAEGTLYVEFCPDCHIVSMQHQQT
;
A
#
# COMPACT_ATOMS: atom_id res chain seq x y z
N MET A 1 -13.13 32.84 1.53
CA MET A 1 -11.98 33.64 1.06
C MET A 1 -11.58 33.10 -0.30
N SER A 2 -11.49 33.94 -1.34
CA SER A 2 -10.98 33.49 -2.65
C SER A 2 -9.46 33.44 -2.58
N LEU A 3 -8.86 32.29 -2.88
CA LEU A 3 -7.41 32.17 -3.00
C LEU A 3 -6.91 33.00 -4.20
N LYS A 4 -5.72 33.60 -4.08
CA LYS A 4 -5.20 34.60 -5.04
C LYS A 4 -4.72 33.98 -6.37
N TYR A 5 -4.30 32.72 -6.34
CA TYR A 5 -3.70 32.04 -7.48
C TYR A 5 -4.56 30.84 -7.90
N THR A 6 -4.30 30.31 -9.10
CA THR A 6 -4.87 29.05 -9.58
C THR A 6 -3.78 28.19 -10.19
N CYS A 7 -3.90 26.88 -10.04
CA CYS A 7 -3.01 25.94 -10.70
C CYS A 7 -3.15 26.10 -12.22
N PRO A 8 -2.06 26.33 -12.97
CA PRO A 8 -2.12 26.52 -14.41
C PRO A 8 -2.48 25.24 -15.18
N SER A 9 -2.37 24.07 -14.55
CA SER A 9 -2.69 22.77 -15.17
C SER A 9 -4.16 22.37 -14.98
N CYS A 10 -4.68 22.43 -13.74
CA CYS A 10 -6.04 21.93 -13.43
C CYS A 10 -7.02 23.01 -12.95
N GLY A 11 -6.57 24.26 -12.76
CA GLY A 11 -7.42 25.36 -12.29
C GLY A 11 -7.74 25.38 -10.80
N THR A 12 -7.23 24.42 -9.99
CA THR A 12 -7.42 24.39 -8.53
C THR A 12 -6.99 25.72 -7.90
N PRO A 13 -7.80 26.37 -7.06
CA PRO A 13 -7.41 27.59 -6.36
C PRO A 13 -6.24 27.37 -5.37
N LEU A 14 -5.27 28.28 -5.34
CA LEU A 14 -4.01 28.15 -4.57
C LEU A 14 -3.64 29.42 -3.80
N GLY A 15 -3.04 29.23 -2.62
CA GLY A 15 -2.43 30.30 -1.83
C GLY A 15 -1.07 30.79 -2.35
N TYR A 16 -0.49 30.09 -3.33
CA TYR A 16 0.84 30.35 -3.90
C TYR A 16 0.82 30.25 -5.44
N GLU A 17 1.83 30.81 -6.09
CA GLU A 17 2.02 30.76 -7.55
C GLU A 17 2.68 29.43 -7.95
N GLY A 18 2.08 28.69 -8.90
CA GLY A 18 2.65 27.45 -9.42
C GLY A 18 1.63 26.32 -9.60
N LEU A 19 2.14 25.08 -9.74
CA LEU A 19 1.32 23.87 -9.81
C LEU A 19 0.75 23.53 -8.43
N CYS A 20 -0.49 23.01 -8.38
CA CYS A 20 -0.97 22.37 -7.16
C CYS A 20 -0.16 21.09 -6.90
N TRP A 21 -0.16 20.63 -5.65
CA TRP A 21 0.58 19.43 -5.24
C TRP A 21 0.30 18.23 -6.16
N LYS A 22 -0.99 17.93 -6.45
CA LYS A 22 -1.38 16.82 -7.35
C LYS A 22 -0.77 16.93 -8.75
N CYS A 23 -0.78 18.12 -9.35
CA CYS A 23 -0.21 18.33 -10.68
C CYS A 23 1.33 18.30 -10.66
N LYS A 24 1.95 18.72 -9.56
CA LYS A 24 3.39 18.61 -9.36
C LYS A 24 3.81 17.13 -9.24
N CYS A 25 3.14 16.34 -8.41
CA CYS A 25 3.39 14.90 -8.27
C CYS A 25 3.21 14.14 -9.58
N GLU A 26 2.13 14.42 -10.33
CA GLU A 26 1.93 13.85 -11.67
C GLU A 26 3.07 14.24 -12.62
N GLN A 27 3.48 15.51 -12.64
CA GLN A 27 4.58 15.96 -13.50
C GLN A 27 5.90 15.27 -13.15
N GLU A 28 6.23 15.15 -11.87
CA GLU A 28 7.44 14.48 -11.39
C GLU A 28 7.41 12.98 -11.71
N ARG A 29 6.26 12.31 -11.52
CA ARG A 29 6.07 10.92 -11.93
C ARG A 29 6.24 10.74 -13.43
N GLN A 30 5.62 11.58 -14.26
CA GLN A 30 5.75 11.47 -15.72
C GLN A 30 7.20 11.71 -16.18
N ALA A 31 7.91 12.63 -15.53
CA ALA A 31 9.33 12.85 -15.79
C ALA A 31 10.17 11.62 -15.42
N ALA A 32 9.86 10.95 -14.29
CA ALA A 32 10.54 9.74 -13.87
C ALA A 32 10.25 8.55 -14.79
N LEU A 33 8.98 8.33 -15.17
CA LEU A 33 8.56 7.28 -16.11
C LEU A 33 9.21 7.44 -17.50
N ALA A 34 9.55 8.67 -17.89
CA ALA A 34 10.17 8.98 -19.18
C ALA A 34 11.70 8.81 -19.22
N TRP A 35 12.33 8.30 -18.15
CA TRP A 35 13.78 8.10 -18.15
C TRP A 35 14.26 7.14 -19.23
N THR A 36 15.36 7.51 -19.89
CA THR A 36 16.04 6.62 -20.84
C THR A 36 16.87 5.57 -20.09
N PRO A 37 17.23 4.44 -20.75
CA PRO A 37 18.13 3.44 -20.15
C PRO A 37 19.46 4.02 -19.64
N GLU A 38 20.00 5.03 -20.33
CA GLU A 38 21.22 5.73 -19.90
C GLU A 38 21.00 6.53 -18.62
N GLN A 39 19.85 7.20 -18.48
CA GLN A 39 19.49 7.94 -17.27
C GLN A 39 19.28 6.99 -16.09
N ILE A 40 18.62 5.86 -16.30
CA ILE A 40 18.45 4.81 -15.27
C ILE A 40 19.83 4.32 -14.80
N THR A 41 20.71 3.98 -15.74
CA THR A 41 22.08 3.53 -15.44
C THR A 41 22.87 4.59 -14.66
N GLN A 42 22.73 5.87 -15.03
CA GLN A 42 23.41 6.96 -14.34
C GLN A 42 22.90 7.14 -12.91
N LYS A 43 21.60 6.97 -12.68
CA LYS A 43 20.98 7.04 -11.35
C LYS A 43 21.38 5.87 -10.47
N GLN A 44 21.41 4.64 -11.00
CA GLN A 44 21.94 3.48 -10.30
C GLN A 44 23.39 3.71 -9.84
N LYS A 45 24.25 4.24 -10.73
CA LYS A 45 25.65 4.58 -10.37
C LYS A 45 25.73 5.65 -9.30
N ASN A 46 24.90 6.70 -9.39
CA ASN A 46 24.85 7.75 -8.37
C ASN A 46 24.42 7.18 -7.02
N LEU A 47 23.43 6.29 -7.01
CA LEU A 47 22.93 5.63 -5.82
C LEU A 47 24.01 4.77 -5.16
N ILE A 48 24.74 3.96 -5.95
CA ILE A 48 25.89 3.17 -5.46
C ILE A 48 26.94 4.06 -4.77
N GLN A 49 27.28 5.20 -5.40
CA GLN A 49 28.30 6.11 -4.87
C GLN A 49 27.87 6.83 -3.59
N ASN A 50 26.56 6.98 -3.37
CA ASN A 50 25.99 7.80 -2.29
C ASN A 50 25.01 7.01 -1.41
N ILE A 51 25.16 5.69 -1.31
CA ILE A 51 24.15 4.80 -0.72
C ILE A 51 23.73 5.17 0.71
N GLN A 52 24.64 5.75 1.49
CA GLN A 52 24.38 6.18 2.88
C GLN A 52 23.40 7.35 2.98
N LYS A 53 23.21 8.10 1.90
CA LYS A 53 22.23 9.20 1.84
C LYS A 53 20.78 8.74 1.84
N LEU A 54 20.53 7.44 1.64
CA LEU A 54 19.19 6.88 1.81
C LEU A 54 18.63 7.05 3.23
N ALA A 55 19.47 7.36 4.22
CA ALA A 55 19.04 7.66 5.57
C ALA A 55 18.29 9.01 5.72
N ASP A 56 18.37 9.90 4.72
CA ASP A 56 17.69 11.20 4.73
C ASP A 56 16.61 11.26 3.64
N MET A 57 15.36 11.47 4.05
CA MET A 57 14.21 11.57 3.14
C MET A 57 14.24 12.82 2.25
N GLU A 58 14.99 13.85 2.65
CA GLU A 58 15.13 15.08 1.88
C GLU A 58 16.21 14.97 0.78
N ASP A 59 17.06 13.95 0.84
CA ASP A 59 18.13 13.76 -0.14
C ASP A 59 17.58 13.27 -1.50
N PRO A 60 18.09 13.79 -2.63
CA PRO A 60 17.67 13.35 -3.96
C PRO A 60 17.86 11.85 -4.20
N GLU A 61 18.85 11.23 -3.57
CA GLU A 61 19.11 9.80 -3.65
C GLU A 61 17.95 8.94 -3.12
N PHE A 62 17.25 9.41 -2.08
CA PHE A 62 16.06 8.73 -1.55
C PHE A 62 14.92 8.76 -2.59
N THR A 63 14.70 9.92 -3.21
CA THR A 63 13.71 10.06 -4.31
C THR A 63 14.09 9.19 -5.51
N ASP A 64 15.36 9.22 -5.92
CA ASP A 64 15.86 8.43 -7.05
C ASP A 64 15.75 6.93 -6.79
N PHE A 65 16.00 6.48 -5.55
CA PHE A 65 15.78 5.09 -5.15
C PHE A 65 14.33 4.64 -5.38
N TRP A 66 13.35 5.39 -4.86
CA TRP A 66 11.95 5.03 -5.01
C TRP A 66 11.47 5.10 -6.46
N GLN A 67 12.02 6.01 -7.26
CA GLN A 67 11.72 6.07 -8.68
C GLN A 67 12.36 4.92 -9.48
N LEU A 68 13.59 4.52 -9.14
CA LEU A 68 14.23 3.32 -9.71
C LEU A 68 13.43 2.06 -9.37
N LEU A 69 13.01 1.90 -8.11
CA LEU A 69 12.24 0.74 -7.66
C LEU A 69 10.81 0.75 -8.20
N GLY A 70 10.04 1.81 -7.93
CA GLY A 70 8.60 1.87 -8.17
C GLY A 70 8.20 2.09 -9.63
N TYR A 71 9.05 2.71 -10.46
CA TYR A 71 8.71 3.01 -11.86
C TYR A 71 9.50 2.21 -12.88
N HIS A 72 10.67 1.69 -12.51
CA HIS A 72 11.57 1.01 -13.44
C HIS A 72 11.98 -0.40 -13.03
N ASP A 73 11.65 -0.84 -11.81
CA ASP A 73 12.11 -2.13 -11.26
C ASP A 73 13.64 -2.31 -11.41
N ALA A 74 14.37 -1.24 -11.07
CA ALA A 74 15.77 -1.06 -11.47
C ALA A 74 16.75 -1.09 -10.28
N ILE A 75 16.41 -1.79 -9.19
CA ILE A 75 17.37 -2.07 -8.11
C ILE A 75 18.17 -3.31 -8.48
N THR A 76 19.50 -3.21 -8.44
CA THR A 76 20.41 -4.28 -8.88
C THR A 76 21.04 -5.00 -7.69
N PRO A 77 21.52 -6.24 -7.87
CA PRO A 77 22.33 -6.94 -6.88
C PRO A 77 23.54 -6.14 -6.37
N GLU A 78 24.19 -5.36 -7.24
CA GLU A 78 25.33 -4.51 -6.85
C GLU A 78 24.90 -3.41 -5.85
N ILE A 79 23.76 -2.77 -6.09
CA ILE A 79 23.20 -1.77 -5.16
C ILE A 79 22.95 -2.41 -3.78
N GLN A 80 22.36 -3.61 -3.75
CA GLN A 80 22.07 -4.36 -2.52
C GLN A 80 23.34 -4.75 -1.76
N GLN A 81 24.38 -5.22 -2.47
CA GLN A 81 25.67 -5.56 -1.88
C GLN A 81 26.38 -4.34 -1.30
N VAL A 82 26.35 -3.21 -2.01
CA VAL A 82 26.96 -1.95 -1.57
C VAL A 82 26.22 -1.40 -0.35
N ALA A 83 24.89 -1.45 -0.34
CA ALA A 83 24.09 -1.04 0.81
C ALA A 83 24.39 -1.89 2.05
N LEU A 84 24.46 -3.21 1.89
CA LEU A 84 24.82 -4.14 2.95
C LEU A 84 26.22 -3.85 3.51
N ALA A 85 27.20 -3.65 2.63
CA ALA A 85 28.57 -3.32 3.02
C ALA A 85 28.67 -1.97 3.76
N ALA A 86 27.77 -1.04 3.46
CA ALA A 86 27.65 0.26 4.12
C ALA A 86 26.72 0.23 5.35
N GLU A 87 26.19 -0.93 5.73
CA GLU A 87 25.21 -1.14 6.81
C GLU A 87 23.93 -0.27 6.68
N VAL A 88 23.48 -0.05 5.44
CA VAL A 88 22.25 0.68 5.13
C VAL A 88 21.08 -0.32 5.07
N PHE A 89 20.26 -0.35 6.12
CA PHE A 89 19.10 -1.27 6.25
C PHE A 89 17.74 -0.59 6.04
N TRP A 90 17.73 0.71 5.76
CA TRP A 90 16.52 1.47 5.49
C TRP A 90 16.71 2.35 4.25
N PRO A 91 15.72 2.43 3.33
CA PRO A 91 14.49 1.64 3.28
C PRO A 91 14.75 0.15 3.00
N CYS A 92 13.95 -0.74 3.60
CA CYS A 92 14.19 -2.19 3.55
C CYS A 92 13.85 -2.83 2.20
N GLU A 93 12.98 -2.17 1.42
CA GLU A 93 12.57 -2.48 0.06
C GLU A 93 13.76 -2.60 -0.90
N LEU A 94 14.88 -1.95 -0.55
CA LEU A 94 16.16 -2.09 -1.22
C LEU A 94 16.57 -3.55 -1.39
N TYR A 95 16.24 -4.39 -0.42
CA TYR A 95 16.61 -5.81 -0.38
C TYR A 95 15.57 -6.73 -1.03
N TYR A 96 14.58 -6.18 -1.73
CA TYR A 96 13.59 -6.98 -2.46
C TYR A 96 14.27 -7.98 -3.41
N HIS A 97 14.01 -9.27 -3.19
CA HIS A 97 14.64 -10.39 -3.93
C HIS A 97 16.18 -10.32 -4.01
N ALA A 98 16.84 -9.80 -2.98
CA ALA A 98 18.30 -9.78 -2.93
C ALA A 98 18.94 -11.18 -3.09
N PRO A 99 20.13 -11.26 -3.71
CA PRO A 99 20.78 -12.54 -3.99
C PRO A 99 21.21 -13.27 -2.71
N GLU A 100 21.52 -14.56 -2.85
CA GLU A 100 21.82 -15.46 -1.73
C GLU A 100 23.00 -14.99 -0.85
N ASP A 101 24.02 -14.36 -1.44
CA ASP A 101 25.16 -13.82 -0.70
C ASP A 101 24.76 -12.64 0.20
N VAL A 102 23.89 -11.76 -0.29
CA VAL A 102 23.32 -10.65 0.49
C VAL A 102 22.41 -11.19 1.59
N ARG A 103 21.54 -12.14 1.28
CA ARG A 103 20.70 -12.84 2.27
C ARG A 103 21.55 -13.44 3.39
N ASP A 104 22.55 -14.23 3.06
CA ASP A 104 23.35 -14.94 4.06
C ASP A 104 24.11 -13.97 4.97
N ALA A 105 24.56 -12.84 4.42
CA ALA A 105 25.16 -11.77 5.20
C ALA A 105 24.14 -11.03 6.08
N LEU A 106 22.91 -10.77 5.61
CA LEU A 106 21.82 -10.24 6.44
C LEU A 106 21.46 -11.19 7.59
N VAL A 107 21.35 -12.50 7.34
CA VAL A 107 21.14 -13.51 8.38
C VAL A 107 22.29 -13.49 9.39
N ALA A 108 23.54 -13.46 8.91
CA ALA A 108 24.70 -13.42 9.79
C ALA A 108 24.74 -12.15 10.66
N ALA A 109 24.33 -11.00 10.12
CA ALA A 109 24.19 -9.75 10.86
C ALA A 109 23.06 -9.85 11.90
N LEU A 110 21.89 -10.37 11.53
CA LEU A 110 20.74 -10.50 12.41
C LEU A 110 21.03 -11.41 13.62
N LEU A 111 21.71 -12.54 13.39
CA LEU A 111 22.09 -13.46 14.46
C LEU A 111 23.15 -12.90 15.40
N LYS A 112 23.88 -11.85 14.98
CA LYS A 112 24.86 -11.11 15.80
C LYS A 112 24.26 -9.85 16.43
N ALA A 113 23.04 -9.47 16.09
CA ALA A 113 22.43 -8.24 16.61
C ALA A 113 22.31 -8.29 18.14
N GLU A 114 22.74 -7.22 18.80
CA GLU A 114 22.67 -7.07 20.26
C GLU A 114 21.44 -6.29 20.72
N TYR A 115 20.93 -5.40 19.85
CA TYR A 115 19.85 -4.46 20.17
C TYR A 115 18.62 -4.69 19.29
N SER A 116 17.45 -4.42 19.86
CA SER A 116 16.15 -4.67 19.23
C SER A 116 15.96 -3.88 17.93
N ARG A 117 16.37 -2.60 17.90
CA ARG A 117 16.27 -1.74 16.71
C ARG A 117 16.97 -2.35 15.50
N ASN A 118 18.25 -2.69 15.63
CA ASN A 118 19.02 -3.27 14.53
C ASN A 118 18.42 -4.60 14.06
N ALA A 119 17.93 -5.41 15.01
CA ALA A 119 17.27 -6.66 14.68
C ALA A 119 15.96 -6.45 13.91
N ALA A 120 15.18 -5.42 14.25
CA ALA A 120 13.96 -5.05 13.53
C ALA A 120 14.26 -4.70 12.07
N ASP A 121 15.24 -3.81 11.83
CA ASP A 121 15.61 -3.38 10.47
C ASP A 121 16.09 -4.57 9.62
N LEU A 122 16.92 -5.45 10.21
CA LEU A 122 17.43 -6.65 9.54
C LEU A 122 16.32 -7.69 9.26
N MET A 123 15.34 -7.84 10.15
CA MET A 123 14.17 -8.69 9.90
C MET A 123 13.32 -8.14 8.75
N SER A 124 13.12 -6.82 8.67
CA SER A 124 12.44 -6.19 7.54
C SER A 124 13.18 -6.39 6.21
N CYS A 125 14.52 -6.29 6.22
CA CYS A 125 15.34 -6.58 5.04
C CYS A 125 15.22 -8.04 4.60
N LEU A 126 15.24 -9.00 5.55
CA LEU A 126 15.02 -10.42 5.25
C LEU A 126 13.60 -10.70 4.75
N ALA A 127 12.60 -9.99 5.27
CA ALA A 127 11.23 -10.07 4.78
C ALA A 127 11.16 -9.68 3.30
N MET A 128 11.82 -8.57 2.92
CA MET A 128 11.90 -8.13 1.53
C MET A 128 12.70 -9.10 0.63
N GLN A 129 13.79 -9.67 1.13
CA GLN A 129 14.53 -10.70 0.39
C GLN A 129 13.66 -11.92 0.10
N GLY A 130 12.97 -12.41 1.14
CA GLY A 130 11.74 -13.18 0.98
C GLY A 130 11.88 -14.63 0.52
N ASP A 131 13.07 -15.21 0.44
CA ASP A 131 13.21 -16.63 0.07
C ASP A 131 12.95 -17.60 1.23
N ASP A 132 13.03 -18.90 0.93
CA ASP A 132 12.78 -19.96 1.92
C ASP A 132 13.75 -19.88 3.11
N LYS A 133 14.99 -19.45 2.89
CA LYS A 133 15.99 -19.34 3.95
C LYS A 133 15.74 -18.13 4.84
N ALA A 134 15.28 -17.02 4.28
CA ALA A 134 14.78 -15.89 5.06
C ALA A 134 13.57 -16.30 5.92
N MET A 135 12.60 -17.03 5.35
CA MET A 135 11.45 -17.55 6.08
C MET A 135 11.86 -18.48 7.22
N GLU A 136 12.73 -19.47 6.96
CA GLU A 136 13.26 -20.36 8.00
C GLU A 136 13.93 -19.59 9.14
N THR A 137 14.68 -18.54 8.81
CA THR A 137 15.39 -17.71 9.79
C THR A 137 14.41 -16.95 10.67
N LEU A 138 13.39 -16.32 10.09
CA LEU A 138 12.35 -15.62 10.86
C LEU A 138 11.56 -16.61 11.71
N LEU A 139 11.13 -17.75 11.15
CA LEU A 139 10.42 -18.79 11.90
C LEU A 139 11.22 -19.33 13.10
N GLU A 140 12.54 -19.48 12.96
CA GLU A 140 13.42 -19.89 14.06
C GLU A 140 13.48 -18.82 15.15
N LEU A 141 13.51 -17.54 14.80
CA LEU A 141 13.45 -16.43 15.76
C LEU A 141 12.08 -16.33 16.44
N GLU A 142 10.99 -16.67 15.75
CA GLU A 142 9.64 -16.79 16.32
C GLU A 142 9.60 -17.87 17.42
N ARG A 143 10.16 -19.05 17.11
CA ARG A 143 10.14 -20.23 18.00
C ARG A 143 11.15 -20.11 19.15
N ASN A 144 12.32 -19.54 18.86
CA ASN A 144 13.44 -19.43 19.78
C ASN A 144 13.93 -17.97 19.85
N PRO A 145 13.13 -17.07 20.48
CA PRO A 145 13.41 -15.64 20.47
C PRO A 145 14.72 -15.30 21.18
N ARG A 146 15.50 -14.42 20.55
CA ARG A 146 16.73 -13.85 21.11
C ARG A 146 16.41 -12.82 22.22
N PRO A 147 17.34 -12.51 23.14
CA PRO A 147 17.09 -11.57 24.23
C PRO A 147 16.56 -10.19 23.79
N TRP A 148 17.04 -9.68 22.65
CA TRP A 148 16.60 -8.40 22.09
C TRP A 148 15.12 -8.40 21.65
N ARG A 149 14.48 -9.55 21.45
CA ARG A 149 13.04 -9.64 21.12
C ARG A 149 12.17 -8.94 22.16
N LYS A 150 12.58 -8.92 23.43
CA LYS A 150 11.86 -8.22 24.52
C LYS A 150 11.73 -6.70 24.31
N GLY A 151 12.61 -6.12 23.50
CA GLY A 151 12.57 -4.70 23.14
C GLY A 151 11.73 -4.40 21.90
N LEU A 152 11.00 -5.38 21.36
CA LEU A 152 10.10 -5.23 20.21
C LEU A 152 8.64 -5.39 20.64
N TYR A 153 7.74 -4.73 19.91
CA TYR A 153 6.29 -4.81 20.16
C TYR A 153 5.65 -6.05 19.53
N VAL A 154 6.21 -6.53 18.42
CA VAL A 154 5.64 -7.61 17.60
C VAL A 154 6.66 -8.72 17.33
N ASP A 155 6.15 -9.88 16.93
CA ASP A 155 6.95 -11.06 16.61
C ASP A 155 7.49 -11.02 15.17
N SER A 156 8.40 -11.93 14.83
CA SER A 156 9.07 -11.96 13.52
C SER A 156 8.10 -12.26 12.37
N SER A 157 7.00 -12.96 12.64
CA SER A 157 5.90 -13.18 11.69
C SER A 157 5.23 -11.87 11.25
N SER A 158 5.21 -10.84 12.12
CA SER A 158 4.75 -9.49 11.77
C SER A 158 5.76 -8.75 10.88
N TYR A 159 7.06 -8.90 11.14
CA TYR A 159 8.08 -8.32 10.26
C TYR A 159 8.07 -8.94 8.86
N ALA A 160 7.78 -10.23 8.74
CA ALA A 160 7.61 -10.88 7.44
C ALA A 160 6.56 -10.18 6.57
N GLN A 161 5.50 -9.61 7.19
CA GLN A 161 4.40 -8.95 6.48
C GLN A 161 4.85 -7.76 5.64
N ILE A 162 5.94 -7.09 6.06
CA ILE A 162 6.57 -6.00 5.31
C ILE A 162 6.97 -6.49 3.91
N GLY A 163 7.48 -7.72 3.80
CA GLY A 163 7.82 -8.37 2.53
C GLY A 163 6.62 -8.90 1.73
N GLY A 164 5.38 -8.71 2.21
CA GLY A 164 4.18 -9.19 1.53
C GLY A 164 3.85 -10.66 1.77
N TRP A 165 4.40 -11.27 2.83
CA TRP A 165 4.13 -12.66 3.21
C TRP A 165 4.23 -12.84 4.73
N THR A 166 3.76 -13.96 5.26
CA THR A 166 3.95 -14.34 6.67
C THR A 166 3.96 -15.86 6.78
N PHE A 167 3.93 -16.41 7.98
CA PHE A 167 3.84 -17.84 8.22
C PHE A 167 2.96 -18.15 9.44
N ASP A 168 2.32 -19.32 9.42
CA ASP A 168 1.61 -19.84 10.58
C ASP A 168 2.55 -20.49 11.60
N LYS A 169 1.99 -21.01 12.70
CA LYS A 169 2.77 -21.61 13.80
C LYS A 169 3.46 -22.91 13.36
N GLU A 170 2.86 -23.59 12.39
CA GLU A 170 3.35 -24.80 11.76
C GLU A 170 4.55 -24.49 10.84
N GLY A 171 4.69 -23.24 10.39
CA GLY A 171 5.75 -22.76 9.51
C GLY A 171 5.35 -22.77 8.03
N GLN A 172 4.05 -22.82 7.73
CA GLN A 172 3.54 -22.71 6.38
C GLN A 172 3.52 -21.24 5.95
N ARG A 173 4.15 -20.94 4.81
CA ARG A 173 4.12 -19.62 4.19
C ARG A 173 2.69 -19.23 3.79
N ILE A 174 2.33 -17.98 4.07
CA ILE A 174 1.09 -17.33 3.67
C ILE A 174 1.46 -16.11 2.85
N GLN A 175 1.08 -16.07 1.56
CA GLN A 175 1.32 -14.91 0.70
C GLN A 175 0.23 -13.86 0.92
N LEU A 176 0.63 -12.61 1.20
CA LEU A 176 -0.26 -11.50 1.56
C LEU A 176 -0.43 -10.45 0.45
N ASN A 177 0.46 -10.41 -0.54
CA ASN A 177 0.34 -9.54 -1.70
C ASN A 177 0.27 -10.35 -3.01
N PHE A 178 0.18 -9.65 -4.14
CA PHE A 178 0.21 -10.25 -5.48
C PHE A 178 1.42 -9.77 -6.24
N ASP A 179 2.04 -10.67 -7.00
CA ASP A 179 3.16 -10.38 -7.93
C ASP A 179 2.68 -9.68 -9.21
N THR A 180 1.62 -8.89 -9.11
CA THR A 180 1.06 -8.10 -10.22
C THR A 180 0.45 -6.83 -9.63
N CYS A 181 0.76 -5.70 -10.26
CA CYS A 181 0.24 -4.39 -9.88
C CYS A 181 -0.38 -3.74 -11.11
N TYR A 182 -1.63 -3.28 -10.98
CA TYR A 182 -2.28 -2.44 -11.98
C TYR A 182 -2.59 -1.07 -11.39
N PRO A 183 -2.24 0.03 -12.07
CA PRO A 183 -2.63 1.36 -11.65
C PRO A 183 -4.11 1.59 -11.99
N MET A 184 -4.81 2.37 -11.18
CA MET A 184 -6.07 2.99 -11.59
C MET A 184 -5.73 4.37 -12.16
N VAL A 185 -6.04 4.60 -13.43
CA VAL A 185 -5.68 5.81 -14.18
C VAL A 185 -6.93 6.58 -14.56
N LYS A 186 -6.78 7.87 -14.88
CA LYS A 186 -7.91 8.68 -15.38
C LYS A 186 -8.30 8.20 -16.78
N GLY A 187 -9.50 7.66 -16.90
CA GLY A 187 -10.08 7.22 -18.17
C GLY A 187 -10.78 8.35 -18.92
N THR A 188 -11.35 7.98 -20.06
CA THR A 188 -12.21 8.86 -20.85
C THR A 188 -13.66 8.80 -20.39
N THR A 189 -14.44 9.86 -20.63
CA THR A 189 -15.85 9.92 -20.21
C THR A 189 -16.65 8.76 -20.80
N GLY A 190 -17.28 7.95 -19.94
CA GLY A 190 -18.08 6.79 -20.35
C GLY A 190 -17.28 5.52 -20.66
N GLU A 191 -15.96 5.52 -20.42
CA GLU A 191 -15.13 4.33 -20.54
C GLU A 191 -15.60 3.22 -19.59
N LYS A 192 -15.76 2.01 -20.13
CA LYS A 192 -16.09 0.84 -19.33
C LYS A 192 -14.82 0.33 -18.67
N SER A 193 -14.91 0.07 -17.37
CA SER A 193 -13.82 -0.43 -16.56
C SER A 193 -14.31 -1.59 -15.70
N PRO A 194 -13.47 -2.63 -15.48
CA PRO A 194 -13.79 -3.71 -14.56
C PRO A 194 -13.68 -3.26 -13.10
N ILE A 195 -13.11 -2.08 -12.84
CA ILE A 195 -13.09 -1.45 -11.52
C ILE A 195 -13.92 -0.16 -11.54
N ARG A 196 -14.51 0.16 -10.39
CA ARG A 196 -15.11 1.46 -10.10
C ARG A 196 -14.79 1.85 -8.67
N ILE A 197 -14.23 3.05 -8.50
CA ILE A 197 -14.13 3.69 -7.19
C ILE A 197 -15.39 4.51 -6.96
N GLY A 198 -16.08 4.29 -5.85
CA GLY A 198 -17.25 5.07 -5.48
C GLY A 198 -18.52 4.78 -6.30
N ARG A 199 -19.46 4.09 -5.67
CA ARG A 199 -20.87 4.05 -6.07
C ARG A 199 -21.74 4.39 -4.85
N ALA A 200 -22.54 5.45 -4.96
CA ALA A 200 -23.45 5.86 -3.89
C ALA A 200 -24.48 4.77 -3.64
N ARG A 201 -24.82 4.58 -2.36
CA ARG A 201 -25.88 3.68 -1.93
C ARG A 201 -27.03 4.45 -1.27
N GLU A 202 -28.18 3.80 -1.21
CA GLU A 202 -29.38 4.36 -0.58
C GLU A 202 -29.35 4.26 0.96
N ASP A 203 -28.64 3.26 1.49
CA ASP A 203 -28.47 3.08 2.93
C ASP A 203 -27.46 4.07 3.53
N THR A 204 -27.61 4.29 4.83
CA THR A 204 -26.85 5.29 5.57
C THR A 204 -26.04 4.65 6.68
N CYS A 205 -24.93 5.30 7.01
CA CYS A 205 -24.03 4.91 8.09
C CYS A 205 -24.75 4.99 9.44
N PRO A 206 -24.74 3.92 10.25
CA PRO A 206 -25.40 3.92 11.55
C PRO A 206 -24.76 4.90 12.54
N HIS A 207 -23.50 5.32 12.34
CA HIS A 207 -22.81 6.24 13.23
C HIS A 207 -23.06 7.72 12.90
N CYS A 208 -22.97 8.11 11.62
CA CYS A 208 -23.03 9.52 11.23
C CYS A 208 -24.26 9.92 10.40
N GLY A 209 -25.05 8.95 9.94
CA GLY A 209 -26.20 9.18 9.05
C GLY A 209 -25.84 9.59 7.62
N GLY A 210 -24.54 9.68 7.27
CA GLY A 210 -24.08 9.90 5.90
C GLY A 210 -24.32 8.69 5.00
N HIS A 211 -24.23 8.86 3.68
CA HIS A 211 -24.41 7.76 2.73
C HIS A 211 -23.29 6.73 2.86
N MET A 212 -23.66 5.45 2.79
CA MET A 212 -22.71 4.39 2.54
C MET A 212 -22.27 4.45 1.06
N VAL A 213 -21.04 4.05 0.80
CA VAL A 213 -20.47 4.05 -0.55
C VAL A 213 -19.86 2.69 -0.80
N ASP A 214 -20.16 2.07 -1.94
CA ASP A 214 -19.34 1.00 -2.46
C ASP A 214 -18.02 1.63 -2.94
N ILE A 215 -17.03 1.66 -2.05
CA ILE A 215 -15.77 2.36 -2.26
C ILE A 215 -14.95 1.70 -3.35
N LEU A 216 -15.05 0.37 -3.49
CA LEU A 216 -14.44 -0.39 -4.58
C LEU A 216 -15.43 -1.44 -5.09
N VAL A 217 -15.75 -1.38 -6.38
CA VAL A 217 -16.40 -2.47 -7.12
C VAL A 217 -15.39 -3.00 -8.12
N LEU A 218 -15.17 -4.31 -8.12
CA LEU A 218 -14.19 -4.97 -8.98
C LEU A 218 -14.78 -6.24 -9.60
N ASP A 219 -14.68 -6.39 -10.92
CA ASP A 219 -15.05 -7.60 -11.66
C ASP A 219 -13.81 -8.45 -11.95
N GLY A 220 -13.59 -9.48 -11.13
CA GLY A 220 -12.45 -10.39 -11.23
C GLY A 220 -12.42 -11.25 -12.50
N ARG A 221 -13.51 -11.25 -13.28
CA ARG A 221 -13.59 -11.98 -14.56
C ARG A 221 -12.85 -11.26 -15.71
N ASP A 222 -12.48 -9.99 -15.54
CA ASP A 222 -11.61 -9.30 -16.50
C ASP A 222 -10.24 -10.00 -16.57
N GLU A 223 -9.73 -10.24 -17.77
CA GLU A 223 -8.46 -10.94 -18.00
C GLU A 223 -7.29 -10.34 -17.21
N ARG A 224 -7.28 -9.01 -17.02
CA ARG A 224 -6.23 -8.29 -16.28
C ARG A 224 -6.28 -8.58 -14.78
N LEU A 225 -7.40 -9.05 -14.26
CA LEU A 225 -7.63 -9.27 -12.83
C LEU A 225 -7.64 -10.75 -12.43
N LYS A 226 -7.38 -11.66 -13.38
CA LYS A 226 -7.32 -13.12 -13.11
C LYS A 226 -6.32 -13.51 -12.03
N PHE A 227 -5.26 -12.73 -11.84
CA PHE A 227 -4.26 -12.98 -10.80
C PHE A 227 -4.84 -12.91 -9.37
N LEU A 228 -6.01 -12.30 -9.20
CA LEU A 228 -6.73 -12.25 -7.92
C LEU A 228 -7.38 -13.59 -7.56
N GLY A 229 -7.56 -14.50 -8.52
CA GLY A 229 -8.26 -15.77 -8.29
C GLY A 229 -9.76 -15.62 -8.00
N LEU A 230 -10.37 -14.50 -8.41
CA LEU A 230 -11.77 -14.16 -8.13
C LEU A 230 -12.63 -14.36 -9.38
N ASP A 231 -13.54 -15.35 -9.36
CA ASP A 231 -14.51 -15.58 -10.46
C ASP A 231 -15.85 -14.89 -10.18
N GLY A 232 -15.84 -13.56 -10.20
CA GLY A 232 -17.04 -12.76 -9.97
C GLY A 232 -16.76 -11.32 -9.59
N ILE A 233 -17.77 -10.66 -9.04
CA ILE A 233 -17.70 -9.27 -8.61
C ILE A 233 -17.44 -9.23 -7.10
N LEU A 234 -16.39 -8.51 -6.69
CA LEU A 234 -16.15 -8.12 -5.31
C LEU A 234 -16.59 -6.67 -5.13
N THR A 235 -17.35 -6.42 -4.07
CA THR A 235 -17.75 -5.08 -3.67
C THR A 235 -17.30 -4.81 -2.24
N ALA A 236 -16.54 -3.74 -2.04
CA ALA A 236 -16.15 -3.20 -0.75
C ALA A 236 -16.97 -1.94 -0.47
N THR A 237 -17.63 -1.91 0.68
CA THR A 237 -18.53 -0.83 1.10
C THR A 237 -18.10 -0.25 2.44
N CYS A 238 -18.00 1.08 2.53
CA CYS A 238 -17.77 1.75 3.79
C CYS A 238 -18.41 3.14 3.82
N CYS A 239 -18.50 3.73 5.01
CA CYS A 239 -18.80 5.15 5.15
C CYS A 239 -17.49 5.94 4.98
N PRO A 240 -17.37 6.82 3.95
CA PRO A 240 -16.14 7.59 3.74
C PRO A 240 -15.83 8.53 4.91
N ASN A 241 -16.85 8.93 5.69
CA ASN A 241 -16.64 9.70 6.92
C ASN A 241 -16.09 8.87 8.06
N CYS A 242 -16.66 7.69 8.31
CA CYS A 242 -16.43 6.96 9.56
C CYS A 242 -15.32 5.92 9.50
N VAL A 243 -14.92 5.47 8.31
CA VAL A 243 -13.92 4.39 8.16
C VAL A 243 -12.58 4.70 8.86
N GLY A 244 -12.18 5.98 8.89
CA GLY A 244 -10.99 6.44 9.62
C GLY A 244 -11.18 6.64 11.12
N PHE A 245 -12.41 6.50 11.63
CA PHE A 245 -12.75 6.64 13.05
C PHE A 245 -13.28 5.33 13.65
N LEU A 246 -13.14 4.21 12.94
CA LEU A 246 -13.54 2.91 13.47
C LEU A 246 -12.47 2.36 14.42
N LYS A 247 -12.91 1.57 15.39
CA LYS A 247 -12.05 0.71 16.18
C LYS A 247 -11.65 -0.50 15.33
N GLY A 248 -10.51 -0.38 14.64
CA GLY A 248 -10.07 -1.36 13.65
C GLY A 248 -10.74 -1.15 12.28
N PRO A 249 -10.60 -2.10 11.35
CA PRO A 249 -11.08 -1.95 9.98
C PRO A 249 -12.60 -2.10 9.85
N ALA A 250 -13.16 -1.53 8.80
CA ALA A 250 -14.52 -1.85 8.36
C ALA A 250 -14.52 -3.24 7.70
N PHE A 251 -15.54 -4.06 7.94
CA PHE A 251 -15.67 -5.38 7.34
C PHE A 251 -16.99 -5.53 6.59
N ASN A 252 -16.93 -6.19 5.44
CA ASN A 252 -18.13 -6.66 4.75
C ASN A 252 -17.95 -8.10 4.28
N ARG A 253 -19.05 -8.82 4.15
CA ARG A 253 -19.14 -10.01 3.31
C ARG A 253 -19.60 -9.60 1.92
N PHE A 254 -18.92 -10.08 0.88
CA PHE A 254 -19.34 -9.90 -0.50
C PHE A 254 -19.85 -11.21 -1.10
N THR A 255 -20.67 -11.11 -2.13
CA THR A 255 -21.09 -12.24 -2.97
C THR A 255 -20.57 -12.03 -4.38
N LEU A 256 -20.29 -13.11 -5.12
CA LEU A 256 -19.66 -13.06 -6.45
C LEU A 256 -20.55 -12.46 -7.57
N ASP A 257 -21.81 -12.18 -7.27
CA ASP A 257 -22.73 -11.38 -8.11
C ASP A 257 -22.71 -9.88 -7.75
N GLY A 258 -21.88 -9.46 -6.79
CA GLY A 258 -21.65 -8.07 -6.40
C GLY A 258 -22.45 -7.59 -5.20
N GLY A 259 -23.18 -8.48 -4.51
CA GLY A 259 -23.91 -8.18 -3.27
C GLY A 259 -22.98 -7.94 -2.07
N VAL A 260 -23.51 -7.24 -1.06
CA VAL A 260 -22.76 -6.86 0.14
C VAL A 260 -23.62 -6.96 1.39
N GLU A 261 -23.05 -7.56 2.42
CA GLU A 261 -23.52 -7.51 3.81
C GLU A 261 -22.46 -6.80 4.67
N VAL A 262 -22.77 -5.59 5.14
CA VAL A 262 -21.87 -4.79 5.99
C VAL A 262 -21.92 -5.31 7.43
N PHE A 263 -20.77 -5.54 8.04
CA PHE A 263 -20.70 -5.98 9.44
C PHE A 263 -20.86 -4.80 10.40
N PRO A 264 -21.35 -5.03 11.64
CA PRO A 264 -21.35 -3.99 12.67
C PRO A 264 -19.95 -3.48 12.97
N SER A 265 -19.83 -2.18 13.25
CA SER A 265 -18.59 -1.50 13.62
C SER A 265 -18.76 -0.68 14.89
N GLU A 266 -17.65 -0.35 15.54
CA GLU A 266 -17.58 0.55 16.69
C GLU A 266 -16.69 1.75 16.34
N LEU A 267 -16.99 2.94 16.88
CA LEU A 267 -16.06 4.07 16.81
C LEU A 267 -14.90 3.89 17.80
N PHE A 268 -13.73 4.41 17.46
CA PHE A 268 -12.51 4.27 18.27
C PHE A 268 -12.64 4.85 19.69
N ASP A 269 -13.48 5.87 19.86
CA ASP A 269 -13.75 6.56 21.13
C ASP A 269 -14.91 5.93 21.93
N GLY A 270 -15.53 4.87 21.41
CA GLY A 270 -16.68 4.20 22.03
C GLY A 270 -18.00 4.96 21.90
N ALA A 271 -18.05 6.07 21.16
CA ALA A 271 -19.30 6.78 20.90
C ALA A 271 -20.20 5.99 19.93
N GLU A 272 -21.52 6.08 20.12
CA GLU A 272 -22.47 5.45 19.18
C GLU A 272 -22.66 6.29 17.90
N LYS A 273 -22.53 7.62 18.03
CA LYS A 273 -22.84 8.60 16.98
C LYS A 273 -21.73 9.61 16.81
N THR A 274 -21.54 10.05 15.58
CA THR A 274 -20.64 11.16 15.23
C THR A 274 -21.26 12.04 14.15
N LYS A 275 -20.66 13.19 13.87
CA LYS A 275 -21.11 14.07 12.79
C LYS A 275 -20.57 13.57 11.44
N CYS A 276 -21.40 13.65 10.40
CA CYS A 276 -20.92 13.49 9.03
C CYS A 276 -20.32 14.81 8.53
N TYR A 277 -19.05 14.78 8.12
CA TYR A 277 -18.31 15.91 7.57
C TYR A 277 -18.23 15.88 6.03
N VAL A 278 -18.56 14.75 5.42
CA VAL A 278 -18.61 14.58 3.96
C VAL A 278 -19.82 15.34 3.41
N ARG A 279 -19.55 16.27 2.49
CA ARG A 279 -20.56 17.15 1.87
C ARG A 279 -21.13 16.51 0.60
N PRO A 280 -22.30 16.99 0.11
CA PRO A 280 -22.85 16.52 -1.16
C PRO A 280 -21.88 16.61 -2.33
N GLU A 281 -21.06 17.67 -2.38
CA GLU A 281 -20.04 17.89 -3.40
C GLU A 281 -18.91 16.83 -3.32
N ASP A 282 -18.57 16.39 -2.10
CA ASP A 282 -17.55 15.36 -1.88
C ASP A 282 -18.07 13.99 -2.32
N TYR A 283 -19.33 13.65 -2.01
CA TYR A 283 -19.97 12.44 -2.55
C TYR A 283 -20.02 12.45 -4.07
N LYS A 284 -20.28 13.62 -4.67
CA LYS A 284 -20.28 13.79 -6.12
C LYS A 284 -18.88 13.55 -6.70
N ALA A 285 -17.85 14.18 -6.15
CA ALA A 285 -16.46 13.97 -6.58
C ALA A 285 -16.06 12.50 -6.48
N LEU A 286 -16.39 11.86 -5.35
CA LEU A 286 -16.10 10.45 -5.09
C LEU A 286 -16.80 9.52 -6.08
N THR A 287 -18.03 9.81 -6.50
CA THR A 287 -18.83 8.89 -7.34
C THR A 287 -18.75 9.17 -8.83
N GLU A 288 -18.34 10.39 -9.22
CA GLU A 288 -18.15 10.81 -10.61
C GLU A 288 -16.66 10.87 -11.02
N ASN A 289 -15.76 10.37 -10.18
CA ASN A 289 -14.33 10.29 -10.52
C ASN A 289 -14.10 9.48 -11.81
N PRO A 290 -13.05 9.81 -12.59
CA PRO A 290 -12.80 9.18 -13.88
C PRO A 290 -11.90 7.92 -13.80
N PHE A 291 -11.65 7.34 -12.63
CA PHE A 291 -10.67 6.26 -12.52
C PHE A 291 -11.14 4.96 -13.18
N VAL A 292 -10.26 4.40 -14.01
CA VAL A 292 -10.42 3.12 -14.69
C VAL A 292 -9.20 2.24 -14.47
N LEU A 293 -9.33 0.92 -14.65
CA LEU A 293 -8.18 0.02 -14.56
C LEU A 293 -7.22 0.29 -15.73
N GLY A 294 -5.93 0.46 -15.42
CA GLY A 294 -4.86 0.59 -16.40
C GLY A 294 -4.82 -0.57 -17.40
N LYS A 295 -4.29 -0.29 -18.59
CA LYS A 295 -4.22 -1.30 -19.68
C LYS A 295 -3.11 -2.31 -19.45
N THR A 296 -2.01 -1.89 -18.85
CA THR A 296 -0.81 -2.69 -18.62
C THR A 296 -0.47 -2.70 -17.12
N PRO A 297 0.13 -3.78 -16.62
CA PRO A 297 0.69 -3.78 -15.29
C PRO A 297 1.86 -2.80 -15.19
N VAL A 298 2.20 -2.42 -13.96
CA VAL A 298 3.32 -1.56 -13.57
C VAL A 298 4.20 -2.30 -12.56
N PRO A 299 5.42 -1.81 -12.23
CA PRO A 299 6.24 -2.43 -11.21
C PRO A 299 5.51 -2.58 -9.86
N LEU A 300 5.90 -3.58 -9.08
CA LEU A 300 5.17 -3.98 -7.87
C LEU A 300 5.11 -2.87 -6.82
N PHE A 301 6.16 -2.05 -6.74
CA PHE A 301 6.28 -0.93 -5.80
C PHE A 301 5.75 0.40 -6.37
N TYR A 302 5.07 0.40 -7.53
CA TYR A 302 4.52 1.62 -8.13
C TYR A 302 3.65 2.43 -7.15
N GLY A 303 2.88 1.74 -6.31
CA GLY A 303 2.03 2.34 -5.30
C GLY A 303 2.75 2.70 -4.00
N ALA A 304 3.95 2.17 -3.75
CA ALA A 304 4.53 2.01 -2.41
C ALA A 304 5.21 3.26 -1.82
N ALA A 305 5.45 4.30 -2.62
CA ALA A 305 6.00 5.58 -2.14
C ALA A 305 5.25 6.80 -2.71
N CYS A 306 4.08 6.58 -3.31
CA CYS A 306 3.32 7.61 -3.99
C CYS A 306 1.97 7.82 -3.31
N GLN A 307 1.72 9.06 -2.90
CA GLN A 307 0.47 9.47 -2.24
C GLN A 307 -0.62 9.90 -3.23
N ASP A 308 -0.35 9.88 -4.53
CA ASP A 308 -1.28 10.35 -5.57
C ASP A 308 -1.69 9.24 -6.56
N VAL A 309 -1.47 7.97 -6.21
CA VAL A 309 -1.79 6.81 -7.06
C VAL A 309 -2.63 5.76 -6.35
N ASN A 310 -3.61 5.23 -7.09
CA ASN A 310 -4.45 4.12 -6.68
C ASN A 310 -4.02 2.85 -7.42
N THR A 311 -3.98 1.70 -6.76
CA THR A 311 -3.55 0.44 -7.39
C THR A 311 -4.44 -0.73 -7.00
N ILE A 312 -4.47 -1.76 -7.87
CA ILE A 312 -4.89 -3.12 -7.55
C ILE A 312 -3.63 -4.00 -7.53
N GLY A 313 -3.40 -4.70 -6.42
CA GLY A 313 -2.21 -5.52 -6.20
C GLY A 313 -0.93 -4.70 -6.01
N GLY A 314 0.22 -5.37 -6.15
CA GLY A 314 1.53 -4.82 -5.81
C GLY A 314 1.77 -4.72 -4.31
N PHE A 315 2.65 -3.80 -3.93
CA PHE A 315 2.91 -3.41 -2.55
C PHE A 315 2.17 -2.11 -2.20
N ALA A 316 1.56 -2.10 -1.01
CA ALA A 316 0.93 -0.93 -0.45
C ALA A 316 1.98 0.10 0.00
N ASN A 317 1.65 1.39 -0.11
CA ASN A 317 2.35 2.45 0.61
C ASN A 317 1.80 2.53 2.03
N TRP A 318 2.20 1.62 2.93
CA TRP A 318 1.80 1.66 4.33
C TRP A 318 2.25 2.98 4.95
N VAL A 319 1.28 3.82 5.34
CA VAL A 319 1.56 5.16 5.91
C VAL A 319 2.06 5.04 7.35
N GLN A 320 1.59 4.02 8.05
CA GLN A 320 2.03 3.63 9.39
C GLN A 320 2.78 2.29 9.28
N ASP A 321 2.68 1.42 10.29
CA ASP A 321 3.20 0.06 10.17
C ASP A 321 2.37 -0.76 9.17
N ALA A 322 3.03 -1.72 8.50
CA ALA A 322 2.34 -2.70 7.67
C ALA A 322 1.40 -3.52 8.55
N GLU A 323 0.09 -3.41 8.30
CA GLU A 323 -0.93 -4.08 9.08
C GLU A 323 -1.86 -4.86 8.14
N TYR A 324 -1.72 -6.19 8.14
CA TYR A 324 -2.63 -7.05 7.41
C TYR A 324 -3.75 -7.51 8.32
N THR A 325 -4.98 -7.21 7.92
CA THR A 325 -6.17 -7.50 8.70
C THR A 325 -6.34 -9.01 8.88
N THR A 326 -6.72 -9.45 10.08
CA THR A 326 -7.12 -10.85 10.30
C THR A 326 -8.59 -11.05 9.93
N CYS A 327 -8.88 -12.07 9.12
CA CYS A 327 -10.25 -12.41 8.74
C CYS A 327 -11.08 -12.78 9.97
N PRO A 328 -12.21 -12.11 10.24
CA PRO A 328 -13.01 -12.35 11.45
C PRO A 328 -13.73 -13.71 11.44
N HIS A 329 -13.77 -14.40 10.30
CA HIS A 329 -14.40 -15.71 10.18
C HIS A 329 -13.41 -16.87 10.35
N CYS A 330 -12.28 -16.87 9.63
CA CYS A 330 -11.32 -17.97 9.65
C CYS A 330 -10.05 -17.70 10.48
N GLY A 331 -9.83 -16.47 10.94
CA GLY A 331 -8.66 -16.10 11.73
C GLY A 331 -7.33 -16.04 10.95
N LYS A 332 -7.36 -16.22 9.62
CA LYS A 332 -6.16 -16.08 8.78
C LYS A 332 -5.92 -14.62 8.41
N PRO A 333 -4.66 -14.18 8.24
CA PRO A 333 -4.34 -12.91 7.61
C PRO A 333 -5.02 -12.77 6.24
N MET A 334 -5.54 -11.58 5.96
CA MET A 334 -6.18 -11.23 4.70
C MET A 334 -5.12 -10.81 3.68
N LYS A 335 -5.52 -10.83 2.40
CA LYS A 335 -4.63 -10.54 1.29
C LYS A 335 -4.86 -9.10 0.82
N TYR A 336 -3.80 -8.31 0.74
CA TYR A 336 -3.83 -6.97 0.19
C TYR A 336 -4.36 -6.98 -1.25
N LEU A 337 -5.40 -6.19 -1.50
CA LEU A 337 -6.10 -6.11 -2.77
C LEU A 337 -5.84 -4.77 -3.47
N ALA A 338 -5.97 -3.67 -2.75
CA ALA A 338 -5.95 -2.34 -3.36
C ALA A 338 -5.56 -1.25 -2.36
N GLN A 339 -5.02 -0.14 -2.89
CA GLN A 339 -4.94 1.14 -2.17
C GLN A 339 -5.72 2.22 -2.92
N ILE A 340 -6.42 3.05 -2.17
CA ILE A 340 -7.12 4.25 -2.66
C ILE A 340 -6.64 5.43 -1.82
N GLN A 341 -5.98 6.38 -2.47
CA GLN A 341 -5.55 7.65 -1.87
C GLN A 341 -6.76 8.59 -1.83
N TRP A 342 -7.18 9.01 -0.65
CA TRP A 342 -8.44 9.73 -0.49
C TRP A 342 -8.47 11.04 -1.28
N ASP A 343 -7.35 11.74 -1.28
CA ASP A 343 -7.19 13.01 -1.97
C ASP A 343 -7.39 12.87 -3.49
N THR A 344 -7.19 11.69 -4.07
CA THR A 344 -7.41 11.46 -5.50
C THR A 344 -8.89 11.42 -5.88
N VAL A 345 -9.78 11.11 -4.94
CA VAL A 345 -11.21 10.87 -5.20
C VAL A 345 -12.15 11.91 -4.60
N PHE A 346 -11.76 12.60 -3.52
CA PHE A 346 -12.44 13.83 -3.11
C PHE A 346 -11.48 14.78 -2.37
N ASP A 347 -11.74 16.09 -2.47
CA ASP A 347 -10.78 17.10 -2.05
C ASP A 347 -10.63 17.21 -0.52
N CYS A 348 -9.43 17.60 -0.08
CA CYS A 348 -9.06 17.84 1.33
C CYS A 348 -9.22 16.63 2.26
N ALA A 349 -9.21 15.42 1.70
CA ALA A 349 -9.14 14.19 2.47
C ALA A 349 -7.70 13.68 2.48
N GLU A 350 -7.18 13.40 3.68
CA GLU A 350 -5.82 12.92 3.88
C GLU A 350 -5.80 11.41 4.11
N GLY A 351 -4.65 10.80 3.82
CA GLY A 351 -4.38 9.39 4.05
C GLY A 351 -4.88 8.45 2.97
N THR A 352 -4.67 7.16 3.23
CA THR A 352 -4.88 6.07 2.29
C THR A 352 -5.93 5.12 2.87
N LEU A 353 -6.77 4.56 2.00
CA LEU A 353 -7.60 3.42 2.30
C LEU A 353 -7.00 2.16 1.66
N TYR A 354 -6.61 1.20 2.47
CA TYR A 354 -6.23 -0.13 2.02
C TYR A 354 -7.45 -1.05 2.05
N VAL A 355 -7.60 -1.82 0.99
CA VAL A 355 -8.60 -2.86 0.88
C VAL A 355 -7.87 -4.20 0.87
N GLU A 356 -8.29 -5.10 1.73
CA GLU A 356 -7.80 -6.48 1.76
C GLU A 356 -8.99 -7.44 1.70
N PHE A 357 -8.75 -8.69 1.30
CA PHE A 357 -9.83 -9.69 1.23
C PHE A 357 -9.37 -11.09 1.63
N CYS A 358 -10.33 -11.86 2.13
CA CYS A 358 -10.20 -13.27 2.40
C CYS A 358 -10.93 -14.02 1.28
N PRO A 359 -10.21 -14.63 0.31
CA PRO A 359 -10.83 -15.34 -0.80
C PRO A 359 -11.69 -16.51 -0.32
N ASP A 360 -11.23 -17.26 0.69
CA ASP A 360 -11.95 -18.42 1.24
C ASP A 360 -13.32 -18.06 1.86
N CYS A 361 -13.39 -16.89 2.52
CA CYS A 361 -14.57 -16.49 3.31
C CYS A 361 -15.45 -15.46 2.60
N HIS A 362 -15.01 -14.94 1.45
CA HIS A 362 -15.60 -13.78 0.77
C HIS A 362 -15.84 -12.59 1.72
N ILE A 363 -14.84 -12.25 2.51
CA ILE A 363 -14.85 -11.10 3.42
C ILE A 363 -13.83 -10.09 2.91
N VAL A 364 -14.18 -8.81 2.93
CA VAL A 364 -13.31 -7.69 2.60
C VAL A 364 -13.15 -6.81 3.83
N SER A 365 -11.93 -6.31 4.05
CA SER A 365 -11.62 -5.30 5.04
C SER A 365 -11.26 -4.00 4.34
N MET A 366 -11.61 -2.87 4.97
CA MET A 366 -11.15 -1.55 4.54
C MET A 366 -10.55 -0.85 5.76
N GLN A 367 -9.27 -0.55 5.67
CA GLN A 367 -8.50 0.11 6.72
C GLN A 367 -8.00 1.46 6.22
N HIS A 368 -8.16 2.48 7.05
CA HIS A 368 -7.60 3.79 6.80
C HIS A 368 -6.31 4.00 7.61
N GLN A 369 -5.27 4.55 6.98
CA GLN A 369 -4.11 5.09 7.67
C GLN A 369 -3.82 6.52 7.20
N GLN A 370 -3.30 7.35 8.10
CA GLN A 370 -2.85 8.71 7.86
C GLN A 370 -1.69 9.05 8.83
N THR A 371 -0.88 10.05 8.46
CA THR A 371 0.27 10.53 9.23
C THR A 371 -0.12 11.42 10.39
#